data_AF-A0A9X4KDM8-F1
#
_entry.id   AF-A0A9X4KDM8-F1
#
_cell.length_a   1.000
_cell.length_b   1.000
_cell.length_c   1.000
_cell.angle_alpha   90.00
_cell.angle_beta   90.00
_cell.angle_gamma   90.00
#
_symmetry.space_group_name_H-M   'P 1'
#
loop_
_entity.id
_entity.type
_entity.pdbx_description
1 polymer ?
#
loop_
_entity_poly.entity_id
_entity_poly.type
_entity_poly.pdbx_seq_one_letter_code
_entity_poly.pdbx_strand_id
1 'polypeptide(L)'
;MKKIRVAFLTCFTAIMLVIALPFSTYASPTGSTWTVNVAAPYNISTNSKYSDSAVWDFSSFWATAAADAMPANYYAKNYPEIKTVQVFGATGGCYTGFAQICGPARDPFINPANTATMTDYDFSVIIHGLRNIVRQGLKPYLKTGNVPVKYSTGATIGAFGLNVRPPDDYNVYYNYIKAMATAFVNEFGLSEVRSWRWSVLSEYENSDWFLAADGTAASTKVAYFKLYDYTAKALEDVLGAGQVNIGAHAQGNLGALWDYRELFDHVTSGTNYATGGTGAPIKFASLSFYDLKPGTLGNFTSALSTLRSKLDAVGLNGLPVGIDEGWMLQGGGRQRTPPGKRLLELSVCLRRFAISADDRLQRELGGPLVFEYGWSVCKRQSDKLDTDQSG
;
A
#
# COMPACT_ATOMS: atom_id res chain seq x y z
N MET A 1 -2.78 -58.60 -22.29
CA MET A 1 -1.34 -58.24 -22.37
C MET A 1 -1.21 -56.74 -22.61
N LYS A 2 -0.79 -55.99 -21.59
CA LYS A 2 -0.47 -54.55 -21.68
C LYS A 2 0.92 -54.38 -22.28
N LYS A 3 1.13 -53.42 -23.20
CA LYS A 3 2.47 -52.95 -23.58
C LYS A 3 2.59 -51.46 -23.24
N ILE A 4 3.43 -51.18 -22.26
CA ILE A 4 3.95 -49.88 -21.88
C ILE A 4 5.08 -49.53 -22.85
N ARG A 5 5.20 -48.26 -23.26
CA ARG A 5 6.42 -47.70 -23.84
C ARG A 5 6.80 -46.42 -23.11
N VAL A 6 7.92 -46.50 -22.40
CA VAL A 6 8.70 -45.39 -21.84
C VAL A 6 9.64 -44.89 -22.94
N ALA A 7 9.83 -43.58 -23.04
CA ALA A 7 10.93 -42.99 -23.80
C ALA A 7 11.59 -41.89 -22.96
N PHE A 8 12.86 -42.13 -22.63
CA PHE A 8 13.83 -41.18 -22.09
C PHE A 8 14.09 -40.05 -23.10
N LEU A 9 14.34 -38.83 -22.61
CA LEU A 9 15.06 -37.82 -23.40
C LEU A 9 16.15 -37.17 -22.55
N THR A 10 17.37 -37.36 -23.03
CA THR A 10 18.65 -36.90 -22.50
C THR A 10 18.93 -35.43 -22.86
N CYS A 11 19.70 -34.81 -21.97
CA CYS A 11 20.28 -33.47 -21.95
C CYS A 11 20.98 -33.04 -23.26
N PHE A 12 20.86 -31.75 -23.65
CA PHE A 12 21.88 -31.02 -24.41
C PHE A 12 21.83 -29.52 -24.07
N THR A 13 22.93 -29.01 -23.52
CA THR A 13 23.31 -27.60 -23.41
C THR A 13 23.63 -27.02 -24.79
N ALA A 14 23.20 -25.78 -25.07
CA ALA A 14 23.66 -25.01 -26.22
C ALA A 14 24.00 -23.56 -25.84
N ILE A 15 25.25 -23.22 -26.11
CA ILE A 15 25.94 -21.92 -26.08
C ILE A 15 25.39 -21.04 -27.22
N MET A 16 25.26 -19.74 -27.00
CA MET A 16 25.00 -18.75 -28.07
C MET A 16 26.05 -17.64 -28.05
N LEU A 17 26.71 -17.48 -29.20
CA LEU A 17 27.75 -16.52 -29.53
C LEU A 17 27.15 -15.43 -30.45
N VAL A 18 27.33 -14.16 -30.05
CA VAL A 18 27.56 -12.91 -30.81
C VAL A 18 26.70 -12.61 -32.06
N ILE A 19 26.11 -11.40 -32.11
CA ILE A 19 26.22 -10.44 -33.25
C ILE A 19 25.88 -9.02 -32.71
N ALA A 20 26.79 -8.08 -32.91
CA ALA A 20 26.60 -6.64 -32.68
C ALA A 20 26.50 -5.93 -34.04
N LEU A 21 25.37 -5.29 -34.36
CA LEU A 21 25.19 -4.28 -35.45
C LEU A 21 23.86 -3.52 -35.20
N PRO A 22 23.64 -2.34 -35.83
CA PRO A 22 24.16 -1.01 -35.53
C PRO A 22 23.08 -0.08 -34.90
N PHE A 23 23.51 1.01 -34.26
CA PHE A 23 22.61 2.06 -33.79
C PHE A 23 22.01 2.83 -34.97
N SER A 24 20.70 2.67 -35.20
CA SER A 24 19.92 3.56 -36.05
C SER A 24 19.23 4.62 -35.18
N THR A 25 19.63 5.87 -35.35
CA THR A 25 18.95 7.05 -34.82
C THR A 25 17.58 7.19 -35.48
N TYR A 26 16.49 7.05 -34.73
CA TYR A 26 15.14 7.33 -35.21
C TYR A 26 14.64 8.68 -34.68
N ALA A 27 14.30 9.56 -35.61
CA ALA A 27 13.69 10.85 -35.34
C ALA A 27 12.28 10.67 -34.72
N SER A 28 11.96 11.48 -33.71
CA SER A 28 10.62 11.57 -33.14
C SER A 28 9.64 12.18 -34.14
N PRO A 29 8.43 11.61 -34.35
CA PRO A 29 7.38 12.33 -35.03
C PRO A 29 6.83 13.39 -34.08
N THR A 30 7.06 14.65 -34.41
CA THR A 30 6.32 15.79 -33.86
C THR A 30 4.88 15.77 -34.36
N GLY A 31 3.93 16.02 -33.46
CA GLY A 31 2.57 16.41 -33.84
C GLY A 31 1.56 15.27 -33.91
N SER A 32 1.04 14.87 -32.74
CA SER A 32 -0.40 14.68 -32.53
C SER A 32 -0.65 14.25 -31.08
N THR A 33 -1.02 15.22 -30.25
CA THR A 33 -1.63 14.94 -28.94
C THR A 33 -3.03 14.40 -29.17
N TRP A 34 -3.23 13.10 -28.90
CA TRP A 34 -4.56 12.49 -28.88
C TRP A 34 -5.07 12.45 -27.44
N THR A 35 -6.11 13.24 -27.16
CA THR A 35 -6.81 13.22 -25.88
C THR A 35 -7.80 12.05 -25.88
N VAL A 36 -7.49 10.96 -25.17
CA VAL A 36 -8.43 9.86 -24.96
C VAL A 36 -9.30 10.20 -23.75
N ASN A 37 -10.54 10.64 -24.01
CA ASN A 37 -11.53 10.83 -22.96
C ASN A 37 -12.14 9.47 -22.56
N VAL A 38 -11.59 8.88 -21.50
CA VAL A 38 -12.07 7.58 -20.94
C VAL A 38 -13.36 7.69 -20.12
N ALA A 39 -13.94 8.87 -19.95
CA ALA A 39 -15.24 9.04 -19.28
C ALA A 39 -16.44 8.69 -20.20
N ALA A 40 -16.25 8.74 -21.52
CA ALA A 40 -17.35 8.70 -22.49
C ALA A 40 -18.16 7.39 -22.56
N PRO A 41 -17.59 6.17 -22.42
CA PRO A 41 -18.37 4.94 -22.55
C PRO A 41 -19.11 4.51 -21.27
N TYR A 42 -18.73 5.05 -20.10
CA TYR A 42 -19.13 4.49 -18.80
C TYR A 42 -19.96 5.42 -17.92
N ASN A 43 -20.27 6.64 -18.37
CA ASN A 43 -20.96 7.66 -17.57
C ASN A 43 -20.37 7.72 -16.14
N ILE A 44 -19.03 7.67 -16.05
CA ILE A 44 -18.32 7.79 -14.78
C ILE A 44 -18.54 9.22 -14.33
N SER A 45 -19.40 9.37 -13.33
CA SER A 45 -19.57 10.60 -12.58
C SER A 45 -18.18 11.17 -12.24
N THR A 46 -17.91 12.39 -12.72
CA THR A 46 -16.72 13.16 -12.34
C THR A 46 -16.83 13.71 -10.91
N ASN A 47 -17.91 13.41 -10.16
CA ASN A 47 -18.00 13.62 -8.70
C ASN A 47 -17.26 12.50 -7.95
N SER A 48 -16.01 12.27 -8.34
CA SER A 48 -15.08 11.42 -7.62
C SER A 48 -14.81 12.04 -6.24
N LYS A 49 -15.43 11.51 -5.19
CA LYS A 49 -15.19 11.89 -3.78
C LYS A 49 -13.90 11.26 -3.22
N TYR A 50 -12.86 11.09 -4.03
CA TYR A 50 -11.65 10.34 -3.66
C TYR A 50 -10.54 11.27 -3.22
N SER A 51 -10.06 11.06 -2.00
CA SER A 51 -9.04 11.89 -1.38
C SER A 51 -7.63 11.29 -1.43
N ASP A 52 -7.44 10.03 -1.82
CA ASP A 52 -6.19 9.34 -1.50
C ASP A 52 -5.38 8.95 -2.76
N SER A 53 -4.08 8.74 -2.62
CA SER A 53 -3.20 8.18 -3.64
C SER A 53 -2.32 7.12 -3.00
N ALA A 54 -2.41 5.88 -3.48
CA ALA A 54 -1.72 4.74 -2.88
C ALA A 54 -0.36 4.54 -3.55
N VAL A 55 0.70 4.62 -2.77
CA VAL A 55 2.06 4.47 -3.27
C VAL A 55 2.73 3.30 -2.60
N TRP A 56 2.95 2.26 -3.39
CA TRP A 56 3.66 1.07 -2.95
C TRP A 56 5.07 1.42 -2.52
N ASP A 57 5.87 1.98 -3.44
CA ASP A 57 7.25 2.41 -3.20
C ASP A 57 7.36 3.92 -3.39
N PHE A 58 7.39 4.65 -2.28
CA PHE A 58 7.48 6.11 -2.36
C PHE A 58 8.80 6.57 -2.98
N SER A 59 9.87 5.80 -2.82
CA SER A 59 11.19 6.19 -3.31
C SER A 59 11.27 6.17 -4.84
N SER A 60 10.45 5.33 -5.49
CA SER A 60 10.36 5.25 -6.96
C SER A 60 9.87 6.52 -7.64
N PHE A 61 9.24 7.44 -6.90
CA PHE A 61 8.75 8.70 -7.44
C PHE A 61 8.96 9.88 -6.50
N TRP A 62 8.38 9.84 -5.30
CA TRP A 62 8.34 10.99 -4.39
C TRP A 62 9.71 11.40 -3.85
N ALA A 63 10.69 10.49 -3.81
CA ALA A 63 12.07 10.81 -3.42
C ALA A 63 13.03 10.92 -4.63
N THR A 64 12.54 11.37 -5.79
CA THR A 64 13.33 11.49 -7.03
C THR A 64 13.47 12.93 -7.50
N ALA A 65 14.49 13.19 -8.33
CA ALA A 65 14.67 14.48 -9.00
C ALA A 65 13.46 14.91 -9.85
N ALA A 66 12.67 13.96 -10.35
CA ALA A 66 11.45 14.25 -11.09
C ALA A 66 10.36 14.85 -10.18
N ALA A 67 10.21 14.32 -8.96
CA ALA A 67 9.35 14.93 -7.95
C ALA A 67 9.90 16.29 -7.52
N ASP A 68 11.22 16.44 -7.34
CA ASP A 68 11.85 17.71 -6.98
C ASP A 68 11.57 18.82 -8.01
N ALA A 69 11.68 18.49 -9.29
CA ALA A 69 11.42 19.39 -10.41
C ALA A 69 9.94 19.68 -10.63
N MET A 70 9.02 18.95 -10.00
CA MET A 70 7.59 19.21 -10.10
C MET A 70 7.26 20.60 -9.52
N PRO A 71 6.53 21.45 -10.25
CA PRO A 71 6.05 22.72 -9.70
C PRO A 71 5.29 22.51 -8.40
N ALA A 72 5.48 23.41 -7.43
CA ALA A 72 4.71 23.37 -6.19
C ALA A 72 3.21 23.49 -6.50
N ASN A 73 2.37 22.83 -5.70
CA ASN A 73 0.90 22.79 -5.87
C ASN A 73 0.41 22.23 -7.22
N TYR A 74 1.22 21.47 -7.95
CA TYR A 74 0.79 20.79 -9.17
C TYR A 74 -0.39 19.84 -8.89
N TYR A 75 -0.35 19.03 -7.83
CA TYR A 75 -1.50 18.17 -7.50
C TYR A 75 -2.71 18.99 -7.06
N ALA A 76 -2.54 19.94 -6.13
CA ALA A 76 -3.65 20.79 -5.71
C ALA A 76 -4.35 21.52 -6.89
N LYS A 77 -3.60 21.87 -7.95
CA LYS A 77 -4.15 22.52 -9.16
C LYS A 77 -4.80 21.54 -10.13
N ASN A 78 -4.17 20.40 -10.41
CA ASN A 78 -4.56 19.51 -11.50
C ASN A 78 -5.40 18.32 -11.05
N TYR A 79 -5.32 17.97 -9.76
CA TYR A 79 -6.02 16.87 -9.12
C TYR A 79 -6.56 17.32 -7.75
N PRO A 80 -7.40 18.38 -7.70
CA PRO A 80 -7.87 18.98 -6.45
C PRO A 80 -8.65 18.01 -5.56
N GLU A 81 -9.16 16.92 -6.10
CA GLU A 81 -9.80 15.82 -5.39
C GLU A 81 -8.83 15.06 -4.48
N ILE A 82 -7.57 14.86 -4.91
CA ILE A 82 -6.54 14.17 -4.12
C ILE A 82 -6.08 15.07 -2.98
N LYS A 83 -6.21 14.58 -1.75
CA LYS A 83 -5.82 15.25 -0.50
C LYS A 83 -4.71 14.53 0.24
N THR A 84 -4.57 13.23 0.08
CA THR A 84 -3.61 12.42 0.83
C THR A 84 -2.82 11.49 -0.08
N VAL A 85 -1.63 11.10 0.38
CA VAL A 85 -0.80 10.08 -0.25
C VAL A 85 -0.52 8.99 0.79
N GLN A 86 -1.04 7.79 0.55
CA GLN A 86 -0.74 6.61 1.35
C GLN A 86 0.64 6.08 0.99
N VAL A 87 1.52 5.99 1.99
CA VAL A 87 2.88 5.47 1.85
C VAL A 87 2.93 4.09 2.49
N PHE A 88 2.96 3.06 1.66
CA PHE A 88 3.03 1.67 2.11
C PHE A 88 4.43 1.31 2.56
N GLY A 89 4.50 0.53 3.64
CA GLY A 89 5.78 0.11 4.22
C GLY A 89 6.70 1.29 4.51
N ALA A 90 6.16 2.38 5.06
CA ALA A 90 6.85 3.65 5.21
C ALA A 90 8.09 3.58 6.12
N THR A 91 8.18 2.59 6.99
CA THR A 91 9.16 2.58 8.09
C THR A 91 10.08 1.37 8.04
N GLY A 92 10.29 0.79 6.86
CA GLY A 92 11.27 -0.27 6.64
C GLY A 92 10.67 -1.61 6.26
N GLY A 93 11.43 -2.66 6.53
CA GLY A 93 11.14 -4.04 6.22
C GLY A 93 12.18 -4.71 5.31
N CYS A 94 13.13 -3.98 4.72
CA CYS A 94 14.19 -4.57 3.90
C CYS A 94 15.27 -3.55 3.55
N TYR A 95 16.46 -4.04 3.20
CA TYR A 95 17.57 -3.24 2.67
C TYR A 95 18.32 -3.95 1.55
N THR A 96 18.96 -3.18 0.67
CA THR A 96 19.79 -3.73 -0.42
C THR A 96 20.95 -4.55 0.13
N GLY A 97 21.03 -5.82 -0.27
CA GLY A 97 22.06 -6.75 0.21
C GLY A 97 21.62 -7.64 1.37
N PHE A 98 20.34 -7.57 1.80
CA PHE A 98 19.78 -8.62 2.63
C PHE A 98 19.74 -9.97 1.87
N ALA A 99 19.87 -11.08 2.60
CA ALA A 99 20.06 -12.41 2.02
C ALA A 99 18.85 -12.90 1.20
N GLN A 100 17.64 -12.46 1.55
CA GLN A 100 16.41 -12.75 0.80
C GLN A 100 16.07 -11.60 -0.15
N ILE A 101 15.36 -11.89 -1.24
CA ILE A 101 15.00 -10.90 -2.25
C ILE A 101 14.08 -9.86 -1.61
N CYS A 102 14.60 -8.65 -1.47
CA CYS A 102 13.81 -7.48 -1.08
C CYS A 102 12.93 -7.00 -2.23
N GLY A 103 11.83 -6.36 -1.86
CA GLY A 103 11.24 -5.32 -2.70
C GLY A 103 12.13 -4.07 -2.66
N PRO A 104 11.56 -2.87 -2.55
CA PRO A 104 12.36 -1.66 -2.36
C PRO A 104 13.02 -1.62 -0.98
N ALA A 105 14.28 -1.14 -0.95
CA ALA A 105 15.04 -0.95 0.28
C ALA A 105 14.52 0.27 1.03
N ARG A 106 14.06 0.07 2.27
CA ARG A 106 13.38 1.09 3.08
C ARG A 106 13.86 1.17 4.51
N ASP A 107 14.70 0.24 4.97
CA ASP A 107 15.26 0.28 6.32
C ASP A 107 16.07 1.56 6.49
N PRO A 108 15.61 2.52 7.33
CA PRO A 108 16.19 3.86 7.38
C PRO A 108 17.35 3.88 8.39
N PHE A 109 18.44 3.23 8.02
CA PHE A 109 19.66 3.15 8.82
C PHE A 109 20.87 3.45 7.95
N ILE A 110 21.91 4.02 8.57
CA ILE A 110 23.23 4.21 7.95
C ILE A 110 23.82 2.84 7.58
N ASN A 111 23.75 1.87 8.49
CA ASN A 111 24.16 0.50 8.20
C ASN A 111 23.08 -0.49 8.67
N PRO A 112 22.10 -0.83 7.80
CA PRO A 112 21.00 -1.71 8.16
C PRO A 112 21.44 -3.16 8.46
N ALA A 113 22.63 -3.59 8.04
CA ALA A 113 23.17 -4.92 8.33
C ALA A 113 23.87 -5.02 9.70
N ASN A 114 24.28 -3.89 10.29
CA ASN A 114 24.96 -3.87 11.58
C ASN A 114 23.95 -3.93 12.74
N THR A 115 23.86 -5.10 13.38
CA THR A 115 23.01 -5.31 14.57
C THR A 115 23.70 -4.93 15.89
N ALA A 116 24.98 -4.58 15.89
CA ALA A 116 25.65 -4.05 17.08
C ALA A 116 25.24 -2.60 17.38
N THR A 117 24.65 -1.91 16.39
CA THR A 117 24.11 -0.55 16.53
C THR A 117 22.67 -0.54 16.08
N MET A 118 21.76 -0.23 17.02
CA MET A 118 20.31 -0.23 16.80
C MET A 118 19.72 1.17 16.63
N THR A 119 20.56 2.20 16.66
CA THR A 119 20.16 3.62 16.73
C THR A 119 20.81 4.49 15.65
N ASP A 120 21.44 3.89 14.64
CA ASP A 120 22.09 4.56 13.51
C ASP A 120 21.08 4.98 12.42
N TYR A 121 20.03 5.70 12.82
CA TYR A 121 18.92 6.05 11.94
C TYR A 121 19.33 7.01 10.82
N ASP A 122 18.79 6.78 9.63
CA ASP A 122 18.83 7.70 8.50
C ASP A 122 17.44 7.84 7.88
N PHE A 123 16.69 8.84 8.33
CA PHE A 123 15.35 9.14 7.83
C PHE A 123 15.35 10.06 6.59
N SER A 124 16.53 10.40 6.04
CA SER A 124 16.65 11.43 5.00
C SER A 124 15.83 11.10 3.74
N VAL A 125 15.81 9.83 3.32
CA VAL A 125 15.09 9.38 2.12
C VAL A 125 13.58 9.56 2.27
N ILE A 126 13.00 9.11 3.39
CA ILE A 126 11.56 9.28 3.62
C ILE A 126 11.21 10.75 3.84
N ILE A 127 12.04 11.52 4.56
CA ILE A 127 11.84 12.96 4.73
C ILE A 127 11.82 13.67 3.37
N HIS A 128 12.73 13.31 2.45
CA HIS A 128 12.75 13.85 1.10
C HIS A 128 11.44 13.56 0.35
N GLY A 129 10.96 12.32 0.41
CA GLY A 129 9.67 11.93 -0.17
C GLY A 129 8.49 12.72 0.40
N LEU A 130 8.43 12.84 1.72
CA LEU A 130 7.35 13.54 2.42
C LEU A 130 7.36 15.05 2.13
N ARG A 131 8.54 15.67 1.99
CA ARG A 131 8.66 17.07 1.57
C ARG A 131 8.03 17.29 0.21
N ASN A 132 8.26 16.36 -0.73
CA ASN A 132 7.64 16.45 -2.04
C ASN A 132 6.13 16.26 -1.98
N ILE A 133 5.59 15.37 -1.13
CA ILE A 133 4.15 15.22 -0.93
C ILE A 133 3.53 16.51 -0.35
N VAL A 134 4.09 17.03 0.74
CA VAL A 134 3.57 18.22 1.44
C VAL A 134 3.62 19.46 0.56
N ARG A 135 4.68 19.64 -0.24
CA ARG A 135 4.82 20.75 -1.21
C ARG A 135 3.73 20.75 -2.28
N GLN A 136 3.04 19.64 -2.48
CA GLN A 136 1.92 19.53 -3.42
C GLN A 136 0.56 19.88 -2.80
N GLY A 137 0.54 20.27 -1.52
CA GLY A 137 -0.68 20.54 -0.76
C GLY A 137 -1.37 19.26 -0.27
N LEU A 138 -0.67 18.12 -0.31
CA LEU A 138 -1.18 16.81 0.08
C LEU A 138 -0.71 16.44 1.49
N LYS A 139 -1.46 15.56 2.15
CA LYS A 139 -1.15 15.03 3.48
C LYS A 139 -0.65 13.59 3.41
N PRO A 140 0.51 13.26 4.00
CA PRO A 140 0.92 11.88 4.17
C PRO A 140 -0.11 11.06 4.98
N TYR A 141 -0.35 9.85 4.50
CA TYR A 141 -0.95 8.77 5.26
C TYR A 141 0.08 7.63 5.34
N LEU A 142 0.73 7.50 6.49
CA LEU A 142 1.85 6.58 6.67
C LEU A 142 1.36 5.22 7.19
N LYS A 143 1.61 4.16 6.41
CA LYS A 143 1.47 2.79 6.88
C LYS A 143 2.78 2.37 7.54
N THR A 144 2.83 2.54 8.86
CA THR A 144 3.98 2.20 9.69
C THR A 144 4.21 0.69 9.65
N GLY A 145 5.42 0.31 9.25
CA GLY A 145 5.75 -1.04 8.83
C GLY A 145 6.62 -1.03 7.59
N ASN A 146 7.18 -2.16 7.18
CA ASN A 146 7.32 -3.34 8.03
C ASN A 146 8.46 -3.11 9.05
N VAL A 147 8.59 -4.03 10.00
CA VAL A 147 9.64 -3.95 11.02
C VAL A 147 11.00 -4.07 10.33
N PRO A 148 11.96 -3.14 10.53
CA PRO A 148 13.29 -3.26 9.95
C PRO A 148 13.94 -4.60 10.25
N VAL A 149 14.68 -5.12 9.28
CA VAL A 149 15.25 -6.48 9.34
C VAL A 149 16.14 -6.65 10.56
N LYS A 150 16.94 -5.62 10.91
CA LYS A 150 17.88 -5.69 12.05
C LYS A 150 17.21 -5.82 13.42
N TYR A 151 15.89 -5.59 13.51
CA TYR A 151 15.14 -5.74 14.76
C TYR A 151 14.50 -7.11 14.93
N SER A 152 14.58 -7.98 13.92
CA SER A 152 13.96 -9.31 13.96
C SER A 152 15.02 -10.38 13.77
N THR A 153 15.33 -11.12 14.83
CA THR A 153 16.12 -12.35 14.70
C THR A 153 15.34 -13.34 13.85
N GLY A 154 15.97 -13.85 12.79
CA GLY A 154 15.27 -14.71 11.83
C GLY A 154 14.26 -13.96 10.94
N ALA A 155 14.49 -12.67 10.68
CA ALA A 155 13.76 -11.88 9.70
C ALA A 155 13.49 -12.69 8.42
N THR A 156 12.26 -12.63 7.94
CA THR A 156 11.79 -13.39 6.78
C THR A 156 11.05 -12.44 5.86
N ILE A 157 11.40 -12.45 4.58
CA ILE A 157 10.77 -11.58 3.59
C ILE A 157 9.54 -12.28 3.02
N GLY A 158 8.38 -11.64 3.18
CA GLY A 158 7.09 -12.13 2.67
C GLY A 158 6.90 -11.86 1.19
N ALA A 159 5.71 -12.19 0.67
CA ALA A 159 5.35 -12.02 -0.73
C ALA A 159 5.49 -10.57 -1.25
N PHE A 160 5.46 -9.60 -0.33
CA PHE A 160 5.57 -8.18 -0.60
C PHE A 160 7.00 -7.63 -0.57
N GLY A 161 8.00 -8.48 -0.39
CA GLY A 161 9.40 -8.04 -0.39
C GLY A 161 9.80 -7.27 0.87
N LEU A 162 9.06 -7.46 1.96
CA LEU A 162 9.27 -6.82 3.27
C LEU A 162 9.27 -7.88 4.39
N ASN A 163 9.95 -7.58 5.50
CA ASN A 163 10.06 -8.44 6.68
C ASN A 163 8.70 -8.64 7.35
N VAL A 164 8.24 -9.88 7.48
CA VAL A 164 6.95 -10.19 8.14
C VAL A 164 7.08 -10.39 9.65
N ARG A 165 8.29 -10.40 10.20
CA ARG A 165 8.52 -10.75 11.61
C ARG A 165 8.31 -9.56 12.55
N PRO A 166 7.82 -9.79 13.78
CA PRO A 166 7.81 -8.78 14.83
C PRO A 166 9.24 -8.37 15.23
N PRO A 167 9.43 -7.24 15.94
CA PRO A 167 10.71 -6.95 16.57
C PRO A 167 10.95 -7.92 17.74
N ASP A 168 12.23 -8.22 18.01
CA ASP A 168 12.65 -9.02 19.16
C ASP A 168 12.38 -8.26 20.47
N ASP A 169 12.60 -6.94 20.45
CA ASP A 169 12.32 -6.03 21.56
C ASP A 169 11.43 -4.86 21.10
N TYR A 170 10.23 -4.80 21.66
CA TYR A 170 9.25 -3.75 21.36
C TYR A 170 9.67 -2.38 21.89
N ASN A 171 10.51 -2.30 22.93
CA ASN A 171 11.06 -1.02 23.41
C ASN A 171 12.04 -0.43 22.41
N VAL A 172 12.87 -1.27 21.76
CA VAL A 172 13.76 -0.85 20.68
C VAL A 172 12.93 -0.31 19.51
N TYR A 173 11.85 -1.01 19.13
CA TYR A 173 10.94 -0.56 18.09
C TYR A 173 10.20 0.74 18.46
N TYR A 174 9.76 0.90 19.71
CA TYR A 174 9.15 2.15 20.19
C TYR A 174 10.13 3.32 20.09
N ASN A 175 11.39 3.14 20.52
CA ASN A 175 12.40 4.20 20.44
C ASN A 175 12.67 4.60 18.99
N TYR A 176 12.65 3.63 18.08
CA TYR A 176 12.76 3.85 16.65
C TYR A 176 11.61 4.69 16.07
N ILE A 177 10.35 4.30 16.32
CA ILE A 177 9.18 5.06 15.85
C ILE A 177 9.16 6.46 16.48
N LYS A 178 9.54 6.59 17.74
CA LYS A 178 9.66 7.88 18.44
C LYS A 178 10.72 8.78 17.79
N ALA A 179 11.89 8.23 17.47
CA ALA A 179 12.96 8.96 16.78
C ALA A 179 12.52 9.41 15.38
N MET A 180 11.85 8.55 14.63
CA MET A 180 11.28 8.87 13.33
C MET A 180 10.25 10.00 13.41
N ALA A 181 9.26 9.89 14.30
CA ALA A 181 8.25 10.91 14.48
C ALA A 181 8.87 12.25 14.91
N THR A 182 9.89 12.21 15.77
CA THR A 182 10.66 13.40 16.17
C THR A 182 11.37 14.03 14.97
N ALA A 183 12.01 13.22 14.11
CA ALA A 183 12.65 13.71 12.91
C ALA A 183 11.66 14.37 11.94
N PHE A 184 10.44 13.81 11.81
CA PHE A 184 9.39 14.43 11.00
C PHE A 184 8.89 15.74 11.62
N VAL A 185 8.70 15.80 12.94
CA VAL A 185 8.32 17.05 13.62
C VAL A 185 9.40 18.13 13.46
N ASN A 186 10.67 17.75 13.52
CA ASN A 186 11.78 18.69 13.32
C ASN A 186 11.80 19.27 11.89
N GLU A 187 11.44 18.47 10.88
CA GLU A 187 11.41 18.92 9.50
C GLU A 187 10.14 19.71 9.15
N PHE A 188 8.96 19.18 9.53
CA PHE A 188 7.67 19.66 9.03
C PHE A 188 6.92 20.53 10.05
N GLY A 189 7.32 20.49 11.32
CA GLY A 189 6.63 21.13 12.43
C GLY A 189 5.50 20.27 13.01
N LEU A 190 5.27 20.43 14.31
CA LEU A 190 4.31 19.60 15.07
C LEU A 190 2.88 19.66 14.52
N SER A 191 2.41 20.86 14.14
CA SER A 191 1.06 21.04 13.61
C SER A 191 0.86 20.33 12.27
N GLU A 192 1.90 20.28 11.44
CA GLU A 192 1.84 19.60 10.15
C GLU A 192 1.75 18.10 10.38
N VAL A 193 2.65 17.52 11.16
CA VAL A 193 2.71 16.07 11.41
C VAL A 193 1.45 15.55 12.14
N ARG A 194 0.86 16.34 13.04
CA ARG A 194 -0.44 16.02 13.67
C ARG A 194 -1.59 15.90 12.67
N SER A 195 -1.50 16.59 11.53
CA SER A 195 -2.54 16.53 10.50
C SER A 195 -2.45 15.29 9.60
N TRP A 196 -1.39 14.49 9.73
CA TRP A 196 -1.18 13.28 8.94
C TRP A 196 -1.94 12.10 9.52
N ARG A 197 -2.19 11.11 8.67
CA ARG A 197 -2.78 9.83 9.07
C ARG A 197 -1.70 8.78 9.28
N TRP A 198 -1.99 7.85 10.18
CA TRP A 198 -1.09 6.77 10.55
C TRP A 198 -1.89 5.47 10.62
N SER A 199 -1.35 4.37 10.09
CA SER A 199 -1.84 3.03 10.39
C SER A 199 -0.67 2.11 10.68
N VAL A 200 -0.93 1.08 11.48
CA VAL A 200 0.07 0.07 11.83
C VAL A 200 -0.11 -1.11 10.88
N LEU A 201 0.84 -1.23 9.96
CA LEU A 201 0.85 -2.10 8.80
C LEU A 201 -0.30 -1.84 7.82
N SER A 202 -0.27 -2.58 6.71
CA SER A 202 -1.40 -2.78 5.82
C SER A 202 -1.88 -4.21 6.00
N GLU A 203 -3.19 -4.46 5.93
CA GLU A 203 -3.77 -5.81 5.99
C GLU A 203 -3.19 -6.64 7.13
N TYR A 204 -3.29 -6.12 8.36
CA TYR A 204 -2.56 -6.62 9.51
C TYR A 204 -2.83 -8.08 9.90
N GLU A 205 -3.96 -8.62 9.43
CA GLU A 205 -4.34 -10.02 9.65
C GLU A 205 -3.80 -10.98 8.58
N ASN A 206 -3.16 -10.47 7.53
CA ASN A 206 -2.61 -11.25 6.43
C ASN A 206 -1.17 -11.68 6.74
N SER A 207 -0.89 -13.00 6.67
CA SER A 207 0.42 -13.57 7.00
C SER A 207 1.55 -13.13 6.04
N ASP A 208 1.22 -12.65 4.84
CA ASP A 208 2.21 -12.09 3.92
C ASP A 208 2.72 -10.71 4.36
N TRP A 209 1.99 -10.05 5.26
CA TRP A 209 2.37 -8.77 5.86
C TRP A 209 2.97 -8.94 7.25
N PHE A 210 2.44 -9.85 8.06
CA PHE A 210 2.86 -10.01 9.44
C PHE A 210 2.62 -11.42 9.97
N LEU A 211 3.68 -12.05 10.49
CA LEU A 211 3.66 -13.43 10.94
C LEU A 211 4.66 -13.67 12.08
N ALA A 212 4.14 -14.07 13.24
CA ALA A 212 4.98 -14.49 14.35
C ALA A 212 5.82 -15.73 13.98
N ALA A 213 6.94 -15.94 14.67
CA ALA A 213 7.94 -16.96 14.32
C ALA A 213 7.38 -18.39 14.26
N ASP A 214 6.43 -18.73 15.15
CA ASP A 214 5.75 -20.03 15.21
C ASP A 214 4.65 -20.20 14.14
N GLY A 215 4.32 -19.13 13.40
CA GLY A 215 3.32 -19.11 12.34
C GLY A 215 1.87 -19.21 12.81
N THR A 216 1.58 -19.13 14.11
CA THR A 216 0.22 -19.33 14.61
C THR A 216 -0.61 -18.04 14.58
N ALA A 217 -1.92 -18.20 14.38
CA ALA A 217 -2.86 -17.09 14.40
C ALA A 217 -2.87 -16.35 15.76
N ALA A 218 -2.82 -17.10 16.86
CA ALA A 218 -2.87 -16.54 18.21
C ALA A 218 -1.63 -15.70 18.55
N SER A 219 -0.43 -16.22 18.28
CA SER A 219 0.82 -15.50 18.53
C SER A 219 0.97 -14.28 17.61
N THR A 220 0.57 -14.40 16.34
CA THR A 220 0.64 -13.31 15.36
C THR A 220 -0.29 -12.18 15.73
N LYS A 221 -1.53 -12.49 16.14
CA LYS A 221 -2.48 -11.50 16.66
C LYS A 221 -1.92 -10.75 17.87
N VAL A 222 -1.39 -11.46 18.87
CA VAL A 222 -0.81 -10.83 20.07
C VAL A 222 0.42 -9.99 19.72
N ALA A 223 1.29 -10.47 18.83
CA ALA A 223 2.43 -9.70 18.34
C ALA A 223 2.00 -8.42 17.61
N TYR A 224 0.90 -8.48 16.84
CA TYR A 224 0.36 -7.31 16.16
C TYR A 224 -0.21 -6.30 17.16
N PHE A 225 -0.96 -6.75 18.17
CA PHE A 225 -1.47 -5.87 19.23
C PHE A 225 -0.33 -5.15 19.97
N LYS A 226 0.77 -5.86 20.28
CA LYS A 226 1.98 -5.23 20.81
C LYS A 226 2.55 -4.20 19.85
N LEU A 227 2.67 -4.54 18.56
CA LEU A 227 3.20 -3.62 17.55
C LEU A 227 2.35 -2.35 17.47
N TYR A 228 1.02 -2.50 17.50
CA TYR A 228 0.06 -1.41 17.51
C TYR A 228 0.25 -0.50 18.72
N ASP A 229 0.24 -1.07 19.92
CA ASP A 229 0.34 -0.31 21.18
C ASP A 229 1.65 0.46 21.29
N TYR A 230 2.79 -0.17 20.96
CA TYR A 230 4.09 0.47 21.02
C TYR A 230 4.24 1.56 19.95
N THR A 231 3.65 1.38 18.76
CA THR A 231 3.62 2.41 17.72
C THR A 231 2.77 3.60 18.14
N ALA A 232 1.55 3.34 18.61
CA ALA A 232 0.62 4.35 19.10
C ALA A 232 1.25 5.18 20.23
N LYS A 233 1.82 4.51 21.23
CA LYS A 233 2.53 5.14 22.34
C LYS A 233 3.70 6.01 21.85
N ALA A 234 4.53 5.50 20.94
CA ALA A 234 5.66 6.25 20.40
C ALA A 234 5.23 7.53 19.69
N LEU A 235 4.15 7.45 18.90
CA LEU A 235 3.57 8.61 18.21
C LEU A 235 2.96 9.60 19.20
N GLU A 236 2.17 9.15 20.19
CA GLU A 236 1.56 10.03 21.18
C GLU A 236 2.59 10.73 22.09
N ASP A 237 3.71 10.09 22.41
CA ASP A 237 4.77 10.70 23.22
C ASP A 237 5.49 11.85 22.47
N VAL A 238 5.40 11.91 21.14
CA VAL A 238 5.98 12.99 20.31
C VAL A 238 4.92 13.99 19.89
N LEU A 239 3.79 13.50 19.41
CA LEU A 239 2.71 14.30 18.83
C LEU A 239 1.69 14.72 19.88
N GLY A 240 1.73 14.21 21.10
CA GLY A 240 0.79 14.49 22.17
C GLY A 240 -0.35 13.46 22.24
N ALA A 241 -0.65 13.03 23.46
CA ALA A 241 -1.72 12.08 23.74
C ALA A 241 -3.07 12.55 23.18
N GLY A 242 -3.77 11.64 22.49
CA GLY A 242 -5.05 11.89 21.85
C GLY A 242 -5.02 12.77 20.59
N GLN A 243 -3.85 13.30 20.21
CA GLN A 243 -3.69 14.17 19.03
C GLN A 243 -3.31 13.41 17.75
N VAL A 244 -2.93 12.14 17.87
CA VAL A 244 -2.51 11.32 16.72
C VAL A 244 -3.73 10.79 15.98
N ASN A 245 -3.81 11.03 14.68
CA ASN A 245 -4.80 10.40 13.81
C ASN A 245 -4.33 8.99 13.37
N ILE A 246 -4.29 8.07 14.33
CA ILE A 246 -3.90 6.68 14.13
C ILE A 246 -5.13 5.79 13.90
N GLY A 247 -5.06 4.90 12.93
CA GLY A 247 -6.10 3.93 12.60
C GLY A 247 -5.53 2.56 12.28
N ALA A 248 -6.37 1.70 11.71
CA ALA A 248 -6.00 0.34 11.35
C ALA A 248 -6.56 -0.03 9.97
N HIS A 249 -5.75 -0.72 9.16
CA HIS A 249 -6.10 -1.16 7.81
C HIS A 249 -6.11 -2.68 7.74
N ALA A 250 -7.31 -3.27 7.67
CA ALA A 250 -7.50 -4.72 7.55
C ALA A 250 -7.70 -5.12 6.08
N GLN A 251 -7.46 -6.38 5.74
CA GLN A 251 -7.82 -6.93 4.43
C GLN A 251 -9.33 -7.21 4.28
N GLY A 252 -10.01 -7.50 5.39
CA GLY A 252 -11.46 -7.72 5.39
C GLY A 252 -11.91 -9.15 5.05
N ASN A 253 -11.13 -10.16 5.48
CA ASN A 253 -11.40 -11.63 5.44
C ASN A 253 -10.95 -12.43 4.20
N LEU A 254 -10.27 -11.84 3.21
CA LEU A 254 -9.74 -12.62 2.07
C LEU A 254 -8.36 -13.24 2.36
N GLY A 255 -8.31 -14.38 3.06
CA GLY A 255 -7.04 -15.05 3.39
C GLY A 255 -6.44 -14.61 4.73
N ALA A 256 -7.25 -14.05 5.61
CA ALA A 256 -6.88 -13.66 6.96
C ALA A 256 -6.42 -14.84 7.82
N LEU A 257 -5.31 -14.67 8.54
CA LEU A 257 -4.78 -15.64 9.50
C LEU A 257 -5.60 -15.65 10.81
N TRP A 258 -6.19 -14.51 11.19
CA TRP A 258 -7.02 -14.34 12.37
C TRP A 258 -8.13 -13.31 12.12
N ASP A 259 -9.14 -13.23 12.99
CA ASP A 259 -10.27 -12.32 12.79
C ASP A 259 -9.86 -10.88 13.08
N TYR A 260 -9.73 -10.08 12.01
CA TYR A 260 -9.27 -8.69 12.08
C TYR A 260 -10.06 -7.82 13.08
N ARG A 261 -11.32 -8.19 13.33
CA ARG A 261 -12.22 -7.47 14.24
C ARG A 261 -11.80 -7.55 15.69
N GLU A 262 -11.00 -8.53 16.07
CA GLU A 262 -10.49 -8.68 17.43
C GLU A 262 -9.57 -7.51 17.85
N LEU A 263 -9.01 -6.76 16.88
CA LEU A 263 -8.31 -5.51 17.19
C LEU A 263 -9.23 -4.53 17.93
N PHE A 264 -10.52 -4.46 17.56
CA PHE A 264 -11.44 -3.52 18.18
C PHE A 264 -11.82 -3.91 19.61
N ASP A 265 -11.73 -5.20 19.97
CA ASP A 265 -11.81 -5.61 21.38
C ASP A 265 -10.55 -5.18 22.14
N HIS A 266 -9.38 -5.36 21.53
CA HIS A 266 -8.09 -4.98 22.12
C HIS A 266 -8.01 -3.48 22.42
N VAL A 267 -8.29 -2.62 21.42
CA VAL A 267 -8.15 -1.17 21.58
C VAL A 267 -9.22 -0.56 22.50
N THR A 268 -10.30 -1.26 22.82
CA THR A 268 -11.36 -0.77 23.73
C THR A 268 -11.25 -1.35 25.14
N SER A 269 -10.88 -2.61 25.27
CA SER A 269 -10.96 -3.37 26.54
C SER A 269 -9.74 -4.24 26.83
N GLY A 270 -8.86 -4.45 25.85
CA GLY A 270 -7.64 -5.22 26.02
C GLY A 270 -6.60 -4.50 26.87
N THR A 271 -5.60 -5.26 27.34
CA THR A 271 -4.44 -4.68 28.00
C THR A 271 -3.53 -4.03 26.96
N ASN A 272 -3.25 -2.74 27.14
CA ASN A 272 -2.24 -2.04 26.36
C ASN A 272 -0.85 -2.56 26.73
N TYR A 273 -0.16 -3.23 25.82
CA TYR A 273 1.13 -3.84 26.08
C TYR A 273 2.27 -2.83 26.28
N ALA A 274 2.10 -1.58 25.85
CA ALA A 274 3.10 -0.52 25.99
C ALA A 274 2.94 0.27 27.31
N THR A 275 1.72 0.38 27.84
CA THR A 275 1.44 1.16 29.06
C THR A 275 1.04 0.31 30.27
N GLY A 276 0.61 -0.95 30.04
CA GLY A 276 -0.01 -1.81 31.05
C GLY A 276 -1.46 -1.43 31.40
N GLY A 277 -2.00 -0.36 30.81
CA GLY A 277 -3.37 0.10 31.01
C GLY A 277 -4.39 -0.66 30.15
N THR A 278 -5.59 -0.10 30.02
CA THR A 278 -6.67 -0.65 29.18
C THR A 278 -6.85 0.18 27.92
N GLY A 279 -7.00 -0.51 26.78
CA GLY A 279 -7.28 0.08 25.48
C GLY A 279 -6.09 0.78 24.81
N ALA A 280 -6.30 1.21 23.57
CA ALA A 280 -5.31 1.92 22.76
C ALA A 280 -6.01 2.95 21.88
N PRO A 281 -5.34 4.05 21.50
CA PRO A 281 -5.95 5.10 20.70
C PRO A 281 -6.27 4.59 19.29
N ILE A 282 -7.48 4.86 18.81
CA ILE A 282 -7.90 4.62 17.43
C ILE A 282 -8.83 5.74 16.96
N LYS A 283 -8.63 6.23 15.74
CA LYS A 283 -9.36 7.37 15.14
C LYS A 283 -10.08 7.04 13.85
N PHE A 284 -9.72 5.94 13.19
CA PHE A 284 -10.43 5.40 12.04
C PHE A 284 -10.10 3.91 11.85
N ALA A 285 -10.92 3.23 11.06
CA ALA A 285 -10.66 1.89 10.54
C ALA A 285 -10.79 1.88 9.02
N SER A 286 -10.10 0.97 8.36
CA SER A 286 -10.22 0.78 6.92
C SER A 286 -10.10 -0.67 6.52
N LEU A 287 -10.65 -1.00 5.36
CA LEU A 287 -10.58 -2.32 4.74
C LEU A 287 -9.91 -2.25 3.37
N SER A 288 -9.26 -3.33 2.96
CA SER A 288 -9.05 -3.63 1.55
C SER A 288 -10.33 -4.19 0.94
N PHE A 289 -10.57 -3.94 -0.35
CA PHE A 289 -11.68 -4.56 -1.06
C PHE A 289 -11.40 -4.81 -2.54
N TYR A 290 -11.50 -6.05 -2.97
CA TYR A 290 -11.23 -6.45 -4.36
C TYR A 290 -12.47 -7.13 -4.97
N ASP A 291 -13.06 -6.49 -5.98
CA ASP A 291 -14.10 -7.09 -6.79
C ASP A 291 -13.53 -8.13 -7.73
N LEU A 292 -14.09 -9.33 -7.65
CA LEU A 292 -13.74 -10.44 -8.53
C LEU A 292 -14.31 -10.26 -9.94
N LYS A 293 -15.37 -9.44 -10.10
CA LYS A 293 -16.05 -9.17 -11.37
C LYS A 293 -16.61 -7.73 -11.42
N PRO A 294 -16.49 -7.03 -12.56
CA PRO A 294 -17.16 -5.74 -12.76
C PRO A 294 -18.67 -5.85 -12.68
N GLY A 295 -19.29 -4.87 -12.01
CA GLY A 295 -20.73 -4.66 -11.98
C GLY A 295 -21.43 -5.39 -10.84
N THR A 296 -20.69 -6.10 -10.00
CA THR A 296 -21.21 -6.72 -8.78
C THR A 296 -20.45 -6.15 -7.59
N LEU A 297 -21.15 -5.69 -6.55
CA LEU A 297 -20.53 -5.21 -5.29
C LEU A 297 -19.97 -6.34 -4.41
N GLY A 298 -19.82 -7.56 -4.96
CA GLY A 298 -19.36 -8.74 -4.23
C GLY A 298 -19.96 -8.87 -2.84
N ASN A 299 -19.10 -9.01 -1.84
CA ASN A 299 -19.43 -9.00 -0.41
C ASN A 299 -19.17 -7.64 0.27
N PHE A 300 -19.00 -6.55 -0.48
CA PHE A 300 -18.63 -5.22 0.03
C PHE A 300 -19.54 -4.73 1.16
N THR A 301 -20.84 -4.68 0.88
CA THR A 301 -21.86 -4.24 1.83
C THR A 301 -21.86 -5.10 3.08
N SER A 302 -21.63 -6.40 2.94
CA SER A 302 -21.54 -7.36 4.05
C SER A 302 -20.27 -7.14 4.88
N ALA A 303 -19.11 -6.91 4.24
CA ALA A 303 -17.86 -6.62 4.94
C ALA A 303 -17.95 -5.34 5.76
N LEU A 304 -18.48 -4.27 5.16
CA LEU A 304 -18.69 -2.99 5.85
C LEU A 304 -19.73 -3.09 6.98
N SER A 305 -20.88 -3.74 6.74
CA SER A 305 -21.91 -3.88 7.78
C SER A 305 -21.42 -4.73 8.96
N THR A 306 -20.61 -5.76 8.67
CA THR A 306 -19.99 -6.61 9.69
C THR A 306 -19.00 -5.82 10.53
N LEU A 307 -18.13 -5.02 9.91
CA LEU A 307 -17.22 -4.14 10.63
C LEU A 307 -17.99 -3.10 11.46
N ARG A 308 -18.99 -2.43 10.87
CA ARG A 308 -19.83 -1.45 11.59
C ARG A 308 -20.50 -2.07 12.81
N SER A 309 -21.11 -3.25 12.64
CA SER A 309 -21.74 -3.97 13.75
C SER A 309 -20.74 -4.28 14.87
N LYS A 310 -19.51 -4.66 14.51
CA LYS A 310 -18.45 -4.86 15.51
C LYS A 310 -18.11 -3.57 16.26
N LEU A 311 -17.88 -2.48 15.53
CA LEU A 311 -17.53 -1.18 16.11
C LEU A 311 -18.62 -0.70 17.07
N ASP A 312 -19.89 -0.84 16.68
CA ASP A 312 -21.01 -0.49 17.54
C ASP A 312 -21.08 -1.35 18.81
N ALA A 313 -20.83 -2.65 18.69
CA ALA A 313 -20.84 -3.58 19.82
C ALA A 313 -19.75 -3.29 20.86
N VAL A 314 -18.62 -2.69 20.46
CA VAL A 314 -17.51 -2.32 21.36
C VAL A 314 -17.51 -0.84 21.75
N GLY A 315 -18.58 -0.10 21.42
CA GLY A 315 -18.72 1.32 21.80
C GLY A 315 -17.90 2.31 20.95
N LEU A 316 -17.39 1.88 19.79
CA LEU A 316 -16.74 2.75 18.79
C LEU A 316 -17.75 3.30 17.78
N ASN A 317 -18.93 3.69 18.27
CA ASN A 317 -20.00 4.23 17.44
C ASN A 317 -19.52 5.49 16.72
N GLY A 318 -19.71 5.54 15.40
CA GLY A 318 -19.31 6.69 14.59
C GLY A 318 -17.81 6.78 14.29
N LEU A 319 -16.98 5.79 14.67
CA LEU A 319 -15.60 5.71 14.20
C LEU A 319 -15.60 5.74 12.65
N PRO A 320 -14.83 6.63 12.00
CA PRO A 320 -14.73 6.65 10.55
C PRO A 320 -14.28 5.29 10.00
N VAL A 321 -14.98 4.82 8.96
CA VAL A 321 -14.63 3.58 8.23
C VAL A 321 -14.42 3.94 6.77
N GLY A 322 -13.27 3.56 6.24
CA GLY A 322 -12.88 3.75 4.84
C GLY A 322 -12.51 2.46 4.13
N ILE A 323 -12.17 2.60 2.85
CA ILE A 323 -11.56 1.55 2.03
C ILE A 323 -10.26 2.13 1.52
N ASP A 324 -9.13 1.60 1.98
CA ASP A 324 -7.82 2.22 1.71
C ASP A 324 -7.10 1.56 0.52
N GLU A 325 -7.50 0.35 0.15
CA GLU A 325 -6.90 -0.42 -0.93
C GLU A 325 -7.96 -1.27 -1.62
N GLY A 326 -7.83 -1.49 -2.94
CA GLY A 326 -8.81 -2.29 -3.66
C GLY A 326 -9.06 -1.92 -5.11
N TRP A 327 -9.69 -2.84 -5.84
CA TRP A 327 -10.23 -2.59 -7.18
C TRP A 327 -11.71 -2.93 -7.20
N MET A 328 -12.55 -1.97 -7.52
CA MET A 328 -14.00 -2.12 -7.47
C MET A 328 -14.72 -2.43 -8.80
N LEU A 329 -14.11 -2.94 -9.88
CA LEU A 329 -14.72 -3.12 -11.22
C LEU A 329 -13.63 -3.57 -12.23
N GLN A 330 -12.90 -4.67 -11.99
CA GLN A 330 -11.82 -5.09 -12.90
C GLN A 330 -12.34 -5.76 -14.18
N GLY A 331 -12.42 -5.04 -15.31
CA GLY A 331 -12.95 -5.56 -16.57
C GLY A 331 -12.07 -5.28 -17.79
N GLY A 332 -11.76 -6.32 -18.58
CA GLY A 332 -11.25 -6.15 -19.95
C GLY A 332 -12.41 -5.89 -20.90
N GLY A 333 -12.50 -4.69 -21.46
CA GLY A 333 -13.52 -4.37 -22.46
C GLY A 333 -13.28 -5.14 -23.75
N ARG A 334 -14.00 -6.25 -23.98
CA ARG A 334 -14.21 -6.80 -25.34
C ARG A 334 -15.55 -6.31 -25.86
N GLN A 335 -15.59 -5.15 -26.51
CA GLN A 335 -16.67 -4.88 -27.44
C GLN A 335 -16.30 -5.49 -28.80
N ARG A 336 -17.15 -6.38 -29.34
CA ARG A 336 -17.08 -6.79 -30.74
C ARG A 336 -17.40 -5.57 -31.61
N THR A 337 -16.43 -5.04 -32.35
CA THR A 337 -16.68 -4.05 -33.40
C THR A 337 -17.17 -4.72 -34.69
N PRO A 338 -18.08 -4.08 -35.45
CA PRO A 338 -18.43 -4.52 -36.81
C PRO A 338 -17.21 -4.54 -37.75
N PRO A 339 -17.27 -5.28 -38.87
CA PRO A 339 -16.14 -5.42 -39.79
C PRO A 339 -15.72 -4.06 -40.37
N GLY A 340 -14.41 -3.76 -40.36
CA GLY A 340 -13.84 -2.57 -41.04
C GLY A 340 -13.15 -1.54 -40.15
N LYS A 341 -13.14 -1.70 -38.82
CA LYS A 341 -12.31 -0.87 -37.92
C LYS A 341 -11.19 -1.71 -37.31
N ARG A 342 -9.94 -1.45 -37.70
CA ARG A 342 -8.75 -2.06 -37.08
C ARG A 342 -8.58 -1.49 -35.67
N LEU A 343 -8.52 -2.37 -34.67
CA LEU A 343 -8.17 -2.03 -33.30
C LEU A 343 -6.64 -2.10 -33.17
N LEU A 344 -6.02 -1.02 -32.67
CA LEU A 344 -4.80 -1.15 -31.89
C LEU A 344 -5.14 -2.07 -30.72
N GLU A 345 -4.47 -3.21 -30.59
CA GLU A 345 -4.48 -3.99 -29.35
C GLU A 345 -3.87 -3.15 -28.23
N LEU A 346 -4.71 -2.36 -27.58
CA LEU A 346 -4.40 -1.73 -26.31
C LEU A 346 -4.45 -2.84 -25.26
N SER A 347 -3.35 -3.62 -25.18
CA SER A 347 -2.97 -4.39 -24.00
C SER A 347 -2.61 -3.42 -22.87
N VAL A 348 -3.62 -2.69 -22.41
CA VAL A 348 -3.51 -1.81 -21.27
C VAL A 348 -3.55 -2.70 -20.04
N CYS A 349 -2.38 -3.10 -19.53
CA CYS A 349 -2.19 -3.31 -18.09
C CYS A 349 -2.47 -1.96 -17.42
N LEU A 350 -3.75 -1.66 -17.29
CA LEU A 350 -4.25 -0.68 -16.37
C LEU A 350 -4.38 -1.43 -15.06
N ARG A 351 -3.36 -1.34 -14.21
CA ARG A 351 -3.64 -1.26 -12.77
C ARG A 351 -4.25 0.14 -12.53
N ARG A 352 -5.46 0.36 -13.06
CA ARG A 352 -6.25 1.58 -12.80
C ARG A 352 -7.05 1.33 -11.54
N PHE A 353 -6.56 1.92 -10.46
CA PHE A 353 -7.37 2.24 -9.30
C PHE A 353 -8.24 3.46 -9.65
N ALA A 354 -9.34 3.26 -10.37
CA ALA A 354 -10.23 4.35 -10.73
C ALA A 354 -11.63 3.82 -10.92
N ILE A 355 -12.41 3.69 -9.84
CA ILE A 355 -13.76 3.17 -9.96
C ILE A 355 -14.72 3.98 -9.09
N SER A 356 -15.73 4.50 -9.78
CA SER A 356 -16.93 5.18 -9.29
C SER A 356 -17.53 4.48 -8.06
N ALA A 357 -17.60 5.19 -6.92
CA ALA A 357 -18.60 4.94 -5.92
C ALA A 357 -19.93 5.29 -6.60
N ASP A 358 -20.72 4.28 -6.92
CA ASP A 358 -22.11 4.45 -7.35
C ASP A 358 -22.86 5.15 -6.21
N ASP A 359 -23.64 6.20 -6.50
CA ASP A 359 -24.51 6.88 -5.54
C ASP A 359 -25.45 5.91 -4.79
N ARG A 360 -25.65 4.67 -5.27
CA ARG A 360 -26.32 3.57 -4.54
C ARG A 360 -25.66 3.21 -3.21
N LEU A 361 -24.34 3.17 -3.14
CA LEU A 361 -23.60 2.74 -1.93
C LEU A 361 -23.82 3.69 -0.74
N GLN A 362 -23.96 4.99 -0.99
CA GLN A 362 -24.25 5.97 0.06
C GLN A 362 -25.69 5.88 0.58
N ARG A 363 -26.63 5.44 -0.27
CA ARG A 363 -28.05 5.32 0.09
C ARG A 363 -28.35 4.06 0.91
N GLU A 364 -27.58 2.98 0.74
CA GLU A 364 -27.80 1.71 1.45
C GLU A 364 -27.14 1.64 2.84
N LEU A 365 -26.16 2.49 3.14
CA LEU A 365 -25.23 2.31 4.28
C LEU A 365 -25.41 3.28 5.48
N GLY A 366 -26.40 4.17 5.45
CA GLY A 366 -26.95 4.80 6.66
C GLY A 366 -26.01 5.64 7.55
N GLY A 367 -24.85 6.11 7.07
CA GLY A 367 -23.91 6.92 7.88
C GLY A 367 -22.78 7.58 7.07
N PRO A 368 -21.95 8.44 7.69
CA PRO A 368 -20.84 9.10 7.01
C PRO A 368 -19.75 8.07 6.63
N LEU A 369 -19.57 7.89 5.32
CA LEU A 369 -18.51 7.08 4.71
C LEU A 369 -17.44 8.02 4.14
N VAL A 370 -16.17 7.70 4.36
CA VAL A 370 -15.05 8.32 3.64
C VAL A 370 -14.57 7.29 2.62
N PHE A 371 -14.71 7.58 1.34
CA PHE A 371 -14.28 6.71 0.25
C PHE A 371 -12.87 7.12 -0.19
N GLU A 372 -11.88 6.23 -0.11
CA GLU A 372 -10.45 6.58 -0.16
C GLU A 372 -9.67 5.71 -1.17
N TYR A 373 -9.90 5.91 -2.47
CA TYR A 373 -9.19 5.13 -3.50
C TYR A 373 -7.89 5.81 -3.90
N GLY A 374 -6.81 5.04 -4.07
CA GLY A 374 -5.50 5.55 -4.44
C GLY A 374 -4.98 5.14 -5.82
N TRP A 375 -4.39 6.06 -6.59
CA TRP A 375 -3.76 5.78 -7.89
C TRP A 375 -2.38 5.12 -7.76
N SER A 376 -2.09 4.07 -8.56
CA SER A 376 -0.73 3.58 -8.81
C SER A 376 -0.25 3.95 -10.21
N VAL A 377 0.90 4.64 -10.32
CA VAL A 377 1.56 4.92 -11.61
C VAL A 377 2.59 3.81 -11.88
N CYS A 378 2.29 2.89 -12.79
CA CYS A 378 3.28 1.94 -13.32
C CYS A 378 3.79 2.44 -14.68
N LYS A 379 5.07 2.81 -14.76
CA LYS A 379 5.77 3.10 -16.03
C LYS A 379 6.02 1.76 -16.75
N ARG A 380 5.52 1.58 -17.98
CA ARG A 380 5.95 0.47 -18.84
C ARG A 380 6.93 0.97 -19.89
N GLN A 381 8.15 0.45 -19.88
CA GLN A 381 9.01 0.43 -21.06
C GLN A 381 8.36 -0.52 -22.07
N SER A 382 8.07 -0.02 -23.27
CA SER A 382 7.45 -0.76 -24.36
C SER A 382 8.43 -1.74 -25.00
N ASP A 383 7.95 -2.91 -25.41
CA ASP A 383 8.41 -3.52 -26.66
C ASP A 383 7.33 -4.41 -27.33
N LYS A 384 7.14 -4.09 -28.62
CA LYS A 384 6.66 -4.79 -29.82
C LYS A 384 5.68 -5.98 -29.74
N LEU A 385 4.69 -5.94 -30.65
CA LEU A 385 4.56 -6.89 -31.77
C LEU A 385 3.57 -6.31 -32.80
N ASP A 386 4.08 -6.04 -34.00
CA ASP A 386 3.28 -5.80 -35.21
C ASP A 386 3.61 -6.98 -36.14
N THR A 387 2.67 -7.89 -36.30
CA THR A 387 2.70 -8.88 -37.38
C THR A 387 1.42 -8.72 -38.17
N ASP A 388 1.53 -7.99 -39.27
CA ASP A 388 0.66 -8.14 -40.41
C ASP A 388 1.58 -8.12 -41.62
N GLN A 389 1.58 -9.19 -42.42
CA GLN A 389 1.26 -9.11 -43.84
C GLN A 389 0.96 -10.53 -44.35
N SER A 390 -0.26 -10.67 -44.85
CA SER A 390 -0.68 -11.67 -45.82
C SER A 390 0.30 -11.76 -47.00
N GLY A 391 0.73 -12.99 -47.27
CA GLY A 391 1.17 -13.53 -48.55
C GLY A 391 0.69 -14.97 -48.62
#